data_AF-A0A7Y7ZZJ0-F1
#
_entry.id   AF-A0A7Y7ZZJ0-F1
#
_cell.length_a   1.000
_cell.length_b   1.000
_cell.length_c   1.000
_cell.angle_alpha   90.00
_cell.angle_beta   90.00
_cell.angle_gamma   90.00
#
_symmetry.space_group_name_H-M   'P 1'
#
loop_
_entity.id
_entity.type
_entity.pdbx_description
1 polymer ?
#
loop_
_entity_poly.entity_id
_entity_poly.type
_entity_poly.pdbx_seq_one_letter_code
_entity_poly.pdbx_strand_id
1 'polypeptide(L)' 'MKRTVVLTGKAVVNFRKVIEYIDDDEVEQLLASNDLRESQIDDDDLLDIEWIHDDVDIKVTP' A
#
# COMPACT_ATOMS: atom_id res chain seq x y z
N MET A 1 -10.49 -0.84 -35.16
CA MET A 1 -9.21 -0.48 -34.51
C MET A 1 -9.39 -0.64 -33.01
N LYS A 2 -8.46 -1.31 -32.33
CA LYS A 2 -8.48 -1.48 -30.86
C LYS A 2 -7.55 -0.40 -30.29
N ARG A 3 -7.99 0.29 -29.24
CA ARG A 3 -7.21 1.32 -28.54
C ARG A 3 -6.77 0.77 -27.18
N THR A 4 -5.68 1.30 -26.63
CA THR A 4 -5.27 1.02 -25.26
C THR A 4 -5.60 2.21 -24.37
N VAL A 5 -6.14 1.96 -23.17
CA VAL A 5 -6.44 2.99 -22.17
C VAL A 5 -5.57 2.72 -20.95
N VAL A 6 -4.85 3.75 -20.51
CA VAL A 6 -4.07 3.73 -19.26
C VAL A 6 -4.77 4.66 -18.28
N LEU A 7 -5.11 4.14 -17.10
CA LEU A 7 -5.66 4.90 -15.98
C LEU A 7 -4.58 5.01 -14.91
N THR A 8 -4.31 6.24 -14.46
CA THR A 8 -3.32 6.51 -13.40
C THR A 8 -4.00 7.27 -12.29
N GLY A 9 -3.91 6.78 -11.06
CA GLY A 9 -4.53 7.43 -9.91
C GLY A 9 -3.85 7.02 -8.61
N LYS A 10 -4.34 7.56 -7.49
CA LYS A 10 -3.90 7.18 -6.15
C LYS A 10 -5.07 6.56 -5.40
N ALA A 11 -4.81 5.46 -4.71
CA ALA A 11 -5.76 4.84 -3.80
C ALA A 11 -5.23 4.89 -2.37
N VAL A 12 -6.15 5.08 -1.43
CA VAL A 12 -5.92 4.86 0.00
C VAL A 12 -6.40 3.44 0.30
N VAL A 13 -5.49 2.65 0.86
CA VAL A 13 -5.75 1.27 1.27
C VAL A 13 -5.54 1.17 2.78
N ASN A 14 -6.41 0.41 3.44
CA ASN A 14 -6.10 -0.05 4.78
C ASN A 14 -5.21 -1.30 4.66
N PHE A 15 -4.41 -1.59 5.68
CA PHE A 15 -3.57 -2.79 5.72
C PHE A 15 -3.60 -3.39 7.13
N ARG A 16 -3.24 -4.67 7.24
CA ARG A 16 -3.07 -5.32 8.54
C ARG A 16 -1.95 -6.36 8.48
N LYS A 17 -0.81 -6.03 9.10
CA LYS A 17 0.26 -6.99 9.38
C LYS A 17 0.04 -7.67 10.72
N VAL A 18 0.26 -8.99 10.77
CA VAL A 18 0.46 -9.73 12.02
C VAL A 18 1.88 -10.28 12.00
N ILE A 19 2.68 -9.92 13.00
CA ILE A 19 4.04 -10.46 13.20
C ILE A 19 3.97 -11.34 14.44
N GLU A 20 4.23 -12.63 14.27
CA GLU A 20 4.22 -13.62 15.34
C GLU A 20 5.65 -13.87 15.85
N TYR A 21 5.78 -14.23 17.13
CA TYR A 21 7.05 -14.61 17.76
C TYR A 21 8.15 -13.54 17.71
N ILE A 22 7.76 -12.27 17.77
CA ILE A 22 8.69 -11.13 17.83
C ILE A 22 9.26 -10.97 19.25
N ASP A 23 10.56 -10.70 19.36
CA ASP A 23 11.22 -10.46 20.64
C ASP A 23 11.02 -9.02 21.14
N ASP A 24 11.14 -8.80 22.46
CA ASP A 24 10.86 -7.50 23.08
C ASP A 24 11.75 -6.36 22.52
N ASP A 25 13.01 -6.65 22.20
CA ASP A 25 13.93 -5.68 21.61
C ASP A 25 13.58 -5.32 20.16
N GLU A 26 13.03 -6.26 19.41
CA GLU A 26 12.49 -6.01 18.07
C GLU A 26 11.20 -5.18 18.14
N VAL A 27 10.34 -5.45 19.13
CA VAL A 27 9.14 -4.62 19.40
C VAL A 27 9.54 -3.18 19.72
N GLU A 28 10.54 -2.96 20.58
CA GLU A 28 11.03 -1.62 20.90
C GLU A 28 11.54 -0.88 19.66
N GLN A 29 12.25 -1.58 18.77
CA GLN A 29 12.72 -1.01 17.50
C GLN A 29 11.57 -0.60 16.58
N LEU A 30 10.53 -1.44 16.46
CA LEU A 30 9.33 -1.10 15.69
C LEU A 30 8.57 0.08 16.29
N LEU A 31 8.53 0.23 17.62
CA LEU A 31 7.90 1.38 18.26
C LEU A 31 8.71 2.68 18.04
N ALA A 32 10.03 2.58 18.02
CA ALA A 32 10.93 3.73 17.90
C ALA A 32 11.05 4.29 16.47
N SER A 33 10.80 3.49 15.42
CA SER A 33 11.06 3.89 14.04
C SER A 33 9.88 3.66 13.10
N ASN A 34 9.46 4.75 12.44
CA ASN A 34 8.37 4.68 11.46
C ASN A 34 8.79 3.95 10.18
N ASP A 35 9.98 4.22 9.68
CA ASP A 35 10.51 3.59 8.47
C ASP A 35 10.61 2.07 8.63
N LEU A 36 11.02 1.61 9.82
CA LEU A 36 11.06 0.18 10.14
C LEU A 36 9.66 -0.43 10.10
N ARG A 37 8.64 0.22 10.70
CA ARG A 37 7.25 -0.25 10.61
C ARG A 37 6.75 -0.31 9.17
N GLU A 38 6.98 0.74 8.39
CA GLU A 38 6.52 0.82 7.00
C GLU A 38 7.17 -0.26 6.13
N SER A 39 8.45 -0.57 6.36
CA SER A 39 9.15 -1.65 5.65
C SER A 39 8.65 -3.06 5.96
N GLN A 40 7.84 -3.26 7.01
CA GLN A 40 7.24 -4.57 7.30
C GLN A 40 5.97 -4.85 6.49
N ILE A 41 5.45 -3.85 5.78
CA ILE A 41 4.19 -3.94 5.04
C ILE A 41 4.51 -4.33 3.59
N ASP A 42 3.87 -5.38 3.13
CA ASP A 42 3.93 -5.84 1.74
C ASP A 42 2.54 -5.83 1.09
N ASP A 43 2.49 -6.15 -0.21
CA ASP A 43 1.25 -6.12 -0.99
C ASP A 43 0.21 -7.13 -0.48
N ASP A 44 0.63 -8.21 0.19
CA ASP A 44 -0.28 -9.23 0.73
C ASP A 44 -0.95 -8.77 2.04
N ASP A 45 -0.37 -7.76 2.71
CA ASP A 45 -0.94 -7.16 3.92
C ASP A 45 -2.00 -6.11 3.63
N LEU A 46 -2.09 -5.65 2.37
CA LEU A 46 -3.04 -4.64 1.92
C LEU A 46 -4.45 -5.25 1.89
N LEU A 47 -5.39 -4.51 2.47
CA LEU A 47 -6.82 -4.83 2.45
C LEU A 47 -7.49 -4.11 1.27
N ASP A 48 -8.82 -4.10 1.31
CA ASP A 48 -9.63 -3.40 0.30
C ASP A 48 -9.31 -1.91 0.23
N ILE A 49 -9.42 -1.36 -0.98
CA ILE A 49 -9.32 0.06 -1.25
C ILE A 49 -10.44 0.77 -0.49
N GLU A 50 -10.06 1.65 0.44
CA GLU A 50 -11.00 2.49 1.16
C GLU A 50 -11.49 3.62 0.25
N TRP A 51 -10.58 4.23 -0.50
CA TRP A 51 -10.90 5.33 -1.39
C TRP A 51 -9.93 5.43 -2.56
N ILE A 52 -10.43 5.82 -3.72
CA ILE A 52 -9.62 6.24 -4.87
C ILE A 52 -9.79 7.75 -4.99
N HIS A 53 -8.69 8.50 -4.94
CA HIS A 53 -8.76 9.95 -5.08
C HIS A 53 -9.36 10.32 -6.44
N ASP A 54 -10.21 11.36 -6.49
CA ASP A 54 -11.02 11.71 -7.67
C ASP A 54 -10.21 12.18 -8.90
N ASP A 55 -8.87 12.22 -8.83
CA ASP A 55 -7.97 12.66 -9.89
C ASP A 55 -7.35 11.48 -10.66
N VAL A 56 -8.19 10.57 -11.18
CA VAL A 56 -7.72 9.51 -12.07
C VAL A 56 -7.46 10.09 -13.46
N ASP A 57 -6.19 10.17 -13.86
CA ASP A 57 -5.77 10.57 -15.20
C ASP A 57 -6.03 9.45 -16.22
N ILE A 58 -6.47 9.83 -17.41
CA ILE A 58 -6.74 8.91 -18.51
C ILE A 58 -5.92 9.26 -19.75
N LYS A 59 -5.15 8.28 -20.22
CA LYS A 59 -4.43 8.38 -21.48
C LYS A 59 -4.88 7.28 -22.44
N VAL A 60 -5.26 7.67 -23.65
CA VAL A 60 -5.65 6.75 -24.72
C VAL A 60 -4.53 6.70 -25.76
N THR A 61 -4.03 5.51 -26.04
CA THR A 61 -3.07 5.26 -27.11
C THR A 61 -3.71 4.47 -28.27
N PRO A 62 -3.28 4.73 -29.53
CA PRO A 62 -3.87 4.14 -30.73
C PRO A 62 -3.87 2.61 -30.74
#